data_AF-A4FUR7-F1
#
_entry.id   AF-A4FUR7-F1
#
_cell.length_a   1.000
_cell.length_b   1.000
_cell.length_c   1.000
_cell.angle_alpha   90.00
_cell.angle_beta   90.00
_cell.angle_gamma   90.00
#
_symmetry.space_group_name_H-M   'P 1'
#
loop_
_entity.id
_entity.type
_entity.pdbx_description
1 polymer ?
#
loop_
_entity_poly.entity_id
_entity_poly.type
_entity_poly.pdbx_seq_one_letter_code
_entity_poly.pdbx_strand_id
1 'polypeptide(L)'
;MDDQGCPRCKTTKYRNPSLKLMVNVCGHTLCESCVDLLFVRGAGNCPECGTPLRKSNFRVQLFEDPTVDKEVEIRKKVLKIYNKREEDFPSLREYNDFLEEVEEIVFNLTNNVDLENTKKKMEIYQKENKDVIQKNKLKLTREQEELEEALEVERQEHEQRRLFIQKEEELQQALKRKNKQAFLDELESSDLPVALLLAQHKDRSTQLEMQLEKPRSMKPVTFSTGIKMVFKPRPGCISTGSCWRLYFFSCLSQSATGCVQWALLAAQITCIFSCIRSGLWSQTKGFESIEVCKVPAPR
;
A
#
# COMPACT_ATOMS: atom_id res chain seq x y z
N MET A 1 25.25 -6.75 -2.24
CA MET A 1 23.91 -7.22 -2.60
C MET A 1 24.12 -8.44 -3.45
N ASP A 2 24.12 -9.62 -2.84
CA ASP A 2 24.38 -10.84 -3.59
C ASP A 2 23.12 -11.18 -4.38
N ASP A 3 23.30 -11.27 -5.70
CA ASP A 3 22.23 -11.43 -6.69
C ASP A 3 21.52 -12.78 -6.47
N GLN A 4 20.45 -12.77 -5.68
CA GLN A 4 19.54 -13.90 -5.62
C GLN A 4 18.93 -14.15 -6.99
N GLY A 5 19.19 -15.35 -7.50
CA GLY A 5 18.76 -15.80 -8.81
C GLY A 5 18.29 -17.24 -8.73
N CYS A 6 17.47 -17.62 -9.71
CA CYS A 6 16.99 -18.99 -9.78
C CYS A 6 18.16 -19.94 -10.09
N PRO A 7 18.37 -21.02 -9.31
CA PRO A 7 19.49 -21.95 -9.50
C PRO A 7 19.45 -22.66 -10.86
N ARG A 8 18.25 -22.84 -11.45
CA ARG A 8 18.07 -23.50 -12.74
C ARG A 8 18.38 -22.55 -13.91
N CYS A 9 17.64 -21.44 -14.04
CA CYS A 9 17.78 -20.55 -15.19
C CYS A 9 18.87 -19.48 -15.01
N LYS A 10 19.48 -19.40 -13.83
CA LYS A 10 20.52 -18.42 -13.44
C LYS A 10 20.10 -16.97 -13.73
N THR A 11 18.80 -16.74 -13.85
CA THR A 11 18.24 -15.41 -14.07
C THR A 11 18.10 -14.75 -12.71
N THR A 12 18.65 -13.56 -12.59
CA THR A 12 18.61 -12.73 -11.38
C THR A 12 17.52 -11.68 -11.53
N LYS A 13 17.10 -11.12 -10.38
CA LYS A 13 16.15 -10.01 -10.35
C LYS A 13 16.68 -8.77 -11.09
N TYR A 14 18.00 -8.60 -11.16
CA TYR A 14 18.63 -7.52 -11.93
C TYR A 14 18.36 -7.62 -13.44
N ARG A 15 18.45 -8.82 -14.03
CA ARG A 15 18.20 -9.02 -15.47
C ARG A 15 16.73 -8.91 -15.84
N ASN A 16 15.85 -9.34 -14.95
CA ASN A 16 14.42 -9.27 -15.15
C ASN A 16 13.73 -8.76 -13.87
N PRO A 17 13.39 -7.46 -13.79
CA PRO A 17 12.73 -6.88 -12.62
C PRO A 17 11.36 -7.48 -12.30
N SER A 18 10.69 -8.07 -13.29
CA SER A 18 9.38 -8.74 -13.11
C SER A 18 9.49 -10.18 -12.62
N LEU A 19 10.71 -10.71 -12.45
CA LEU A 19 10.93 -12.07 -12.00
C LEU A 19 10.45 -12.26 -10.56
N LYS A 20 9.46 -13.13 -10.39
CA LYS A 20 9.01 -13.59 -9.07
C LYS A 20 9.77 -14.85 -8.69
N LEU A 21 10.51 -14.76 -7.58
CA LEU A 21 11.09 -15.92 -6.92
C LEU A 21 10.06 -16.55 -5.99
N MET A 22 10.06 -17.87 -5.93
CA MET A 22 9.20 -18.68 -5.09
C MET A 22 10.06 -19.54 -4.17
N VAL A 23 9.64 -19.69 -2.92
CA VAL A 23 10.27 -20.53 -1.89
C VAL A 23 9.39 -21.77 -1.69
N ASN A 24 10.04 -22.91 -1.50
CA ASN A 24 9.38 -24.17 -1.17
C ASN A 24 9.52 -24.52 0.33
N VAL A 25 8.93 -25.64 0.75
CA VAL A 25 9.00 -26.11 2.15
C VAL A 25 10.40 -26.48 2.62
N CYS A 26 11.34 -26.80 1.71
CA CYS A 26 12.73 -27.08 2.09
C CYS A 26 13.58 -25.81 2.22
N GLY A 27 13.11 -24.65 1.76
CA GLY A 27 13.83 -23.38 1.82
C GLY A 27 14.69 -23.08 0.59
N HIS A 28 14.49 -23.77 -0.54
CA HIS A 28 15.18 -23.46 -1.80
C HIS A 28 14.32 -22.56 -2.68
N THR A 29 14.95 -21.64 -3.39
CA THR A 29 14.30 -20.65 -4.26
C THR A 29 14.28 -21.11 -5.71
N LEU A 30 13.16 -20.90 -6.39
CA LEU A 30 13.00 -21.12 -7.83
C LEU A 30 12.18 -19.98 -8.42
N CYS A 31 12.44 -19.56 -9.65
CA CYS A 31 11.54 -18.59 -10.29
C CYS A 31 10.24 -19.24 -10.77
N GLU A 32 9.18 -18.44 -10.87
CA GLU A 32 7.85 -18.86 -11.34
C GLU A 32 7.89 -19.71 -12.62
N SER A 33 8.62 -19.24 -13.64
CA SER A 33 8.79 -19.97 -14.90
C SER A 33 9.47 -21.33 -14.75
N CYS A 34 10.46 -21.45 -13.85
CA CYS A 34 11.13 -22.73 -13.60
C CYS A 34 10.23 -23.68 -12.80
N VAL A 35 9.40 -23.16 -11.88
CA VAL A 35 8.39 -23.96 -11.17
C VAL A 35 7.39 -24.55 -12.16
N ASP A 36 6.89 -23.74 -13.10
CA ASP A 36 5.93 -24.21 -14.11
C ASP A 36 6.52 -25.29 -15.03
N LEU A 37 7.78 -25.15 -15.43
CA LEU A 37 8.47 -26.10 -16.31
C LEU A 37 8.88 -27.40 -15.61
N LEU A 38 9.33 -27.36 -14.34
CA LEU A 38 9.73 -28.55 -13.58
C LEU A 38 8.51 -29.34 -13.09
N PHE A 39 7.42 -28.66 -12.73
CA PHE A 39 6.25 -29.26 -12.11
C PHE A 39 5.04 -29.33 -13.06
N VAL A 40 5.27 -29.52 -14.37
CA VAL A 40 4.21 -29.65 -15.40
C VAL A 40 3.23 -30.78 -15.05
N ARG A 41 3.74 -31.91 -14.54
CA ARG A 41 2.92 -33.05 -14.07
C ARG A 41 2.30 -32.82 -12.68
N GLY A 42 2.45 -31.63 -12.09
CA GLY A 42 1.89 -31.25 -10.78
C GLY A 42 2.72 -31.70 -9.56
N ALA A 43 3.60 -32.68 -9.72
CA ALA A 43 4.53 -33.16 -8.71
C ALA A 43 5.92 -33.37 -9.31
N GLY A 44 6.95 -33.19 -8.49
CA GLY A 44 8.36 -33.31 -8.88
C GLY A 44 9.27 -33.25 -7.66
N ASN A 45 10.57 -33.36 -7.86
CA ASN A 45 11.55 -33.30 -6.78
C ASN A 45 12.22 -31.92 -6.76
N CYS A 46 12.58 -31.46 -5.56
CA CYS A 46 13.41 -30.27 -5.42
C CYS A 46 14.77 -30.50 -6.11
N PRO A 47 15.25 -29.56 -6.95
CA PRO A 47 16.53 -29.73 -7.65
C PRO A 47 17.77 -29.68 -6.75
N GLU A 48 17.67 -29.13 -5.54
CA GLU A 48 18.80 -29.02 -4.61
C GLU A 48 18.85 -30.16 -3.60
N CYS A 49 17.73 -30.51 -2.96
CA CYS A 49 17.68 -31.53 -1.91
C CYS A 49 16.90 -32.80 -2.27
N GLY A 50 16.35 -32.91 -3.47
CA GLY A 50 15.62 -34.10 -3.93
C GLY A 50 14.28 -34.38 -3.23
N THR A 51 13.84 -33.53 -2.29
CA THR A 51 12.57 -33.71 -1.57
C THR A 51 11.39 -33.73 -2.55
N PRO A 52 10.45 -34.70 -2.45
CA PRO A 52 9.26 -34.73 -3.28
C PRO A 52 8.33 -33.57 -2.92
N LEU A 53 7.99 -32.75 -3.91
CA LEU A 53 7.20 -31.53 -3.76
C LEU A 53 6.02 -31.50 -4.74
N ARG A 54 4.94 -30.83 -4.34
CA ARG A 54 3.80 -30.51 -5.20
C ARG A 54 3.87 -29.04 -5.61
N LYS A 55 3.31 -28.70 -6.78
CA LYS A 55 3.27 -27.32 -7.28
C LYS A 55 2.60 -26.35 -6.29
N SER A 56 1.58 -26.81 -5.56
CA SER A 56 0.88 -26.02 -4.53
C SER A 56 1.73 -25.64 -3.31
N ASN A 57 2.89 -26.31 -3.11
CA ASN A 57 3.77 -26.06 -1.96
C ASN A 57 4.78 -24.93 -2.23
N PHE A 58 4.76 -24.35 -3.43
CA PHE A 58 5.53 -23.16 -3.76
C PHE A 58 4.75 -21.91 -3.36
N ARG A 59 5.44 -20.97 -2.73
CA ARG A 59 4.89 -19.65 -2.36
C ARG A 59 5.81 -18.55 -2.88
N VAL A 60 5.26 -17.37 -3.12
CA VAL A 60 6.07 -16.20 -3.49
C VAL A 60 7.00 -15.85 -2.33
N GLN A 61 8.27 -15.63 -2.65
CA GLN A 61 9.30 -15.17 -1.72
C GLN A 61 8.98 -13.74 -1.27
N LEU A 62 8.87 -13.52 0.04
CA LEU A 62 8.59 -12.19 0.60
C LEU A 62 9.86 -11.53 1.12
N PHE A 63 10.79 -12.32 1.66
CA PHE A 63 12.05 -11.86 2.23
C PHE A 63 13.20 -12.12 1.28
N GLU A 64 14.27 -11.33 1.40
CA GLU A 64 15.50 -11.63 0.67
C GLU A 64 16.03 -12.99 1.15
N ASP A 65 16.17 -13.25 2.44
CA ASP A 65 16.67 -14.56 2.89
C ASP A 65 15.59 -15.67 2.82
N PRO A 66 15.80 -16.77 2.05
CA PRO A 66 14.86 -17.88 2.00
C PRO A 66 14.79 -18.70 3.30
N THR A 67 15.79 -18.61 4.17
CA THR A 67 15.77 -19.26 5.49
C THR A 67 14.74 -18.60 6.40
N VAL A 68 14.62 -17.27 6.37
CA VAL A 68 13.60 -16.51 7.09
C VAL A 68 12.21 -16.89 6.58
N ASP A 69 12.02 -17.00 5.27
CA ASP A 69 10.76 -17.48 4.70
C ASP A 69 10.42 -18.91 5.14
N LYS A 70 11.41 -19.80 5.30
CA LYS A 70 11.22 -21.16 5.84
C LYS A 70 10.79 -21.12 7.31
N GLU A 71 11.49 -20.34 8.14
CA GLU A 71 11.22 -20.17 9.56
C GLU A 71 9.82 -19.59 9.81
N VAL A 72 9.45 -18.52 9.12
CA VAL A 72 8.13 -17.86 9.27
C VAL A 72 6.99 -18.85 8.99
N GLU A 73 7.15 -19.71 7.99
CA GLU A 73 6.16 -20.74 7.68
C GLU A 73 6.07 -21.81 8.78
N ILE A 74 7.22 -22.28 9.27
CA ILE A 74 7.28 -23.26 10.35
C ILE A 74 6.63 -22.67 11.60
N ARG A 75 6.97 -21.43 11.97
CA ARG A 75 6.38 -20.71 13.10
C ARG A 75 4.86 -20.58 12.95
N LYS A 76 4.35 -20.22 11.77
CA LYS A 76 2.89 -20.20 11.50
C LYS A 76 2.21 -21.56 11.73
N LYS A 77 2.87 -22.67 11.34
CA LYS A 77 2.34 -24.02 11.53
C LYS A 77 2.36 -24.43 13.01
N VAL A 78 3.45 -24.12 13.71
CA VAL A 78 3.60 -24.43 15.14
C VAL A 78 2.59 -23.63 15.96
N LEU A 79 2.47 -22.31 15.75
CA LEU A 79 1.50 -21.46 16.46
C LEU A 79 0.04 -21.84 16.20
N LYS A 80 -0.27 -22.49 15.07
CA LYS A 80 -1.62 -23.02 14.80
C LYS A 80 -1.99 -24.21 15.68
N ILE A 81 -0.99 -24.91 16.22
CA ILE A 81 -1.13 -26.05 17.15
C ILE A 81 -0.92 -25.57 18.58
N TYR A 82 0.12 -24.80 18.83
CA TYR A 82 0.48 -24.22 20.13
C TYR A 82 -0.19 -22.85 20.30
N ASN A 83 -1.50 -22.85 20.49
CA ASN A 83 -2.32 -21.63 20.56
C ASN A 83 -2.83 -21.30 21.99
N LYS A 84 -2.04 -21.61 23.02
CA LYS A 84 -2.32 -21.22 24.41
C LYS A 84 -1.92 -19.76 24.61
N ARG A 85 -2.75 -18.99 25.35
CA ARG A 85 -2.46 -17.59 25.70
C ARG A 85 -1.94 -17.50 27.12
N GLU A 86 -1.37 -16.35 27.48
CA GLU A 86 -0.93 -16.05 28.84
C GLU A 86 -2.05 -16.31 29.87
N GLU A 87 -3.30 -16.00 29.53
CA GLU A 87 -4.50 -16.24 30.36
C GLU A 87 -4.77 -17.72 30.69
N ASP A 88 -4.25 -18.64 29.88
CA ASP A 88 -4.44 -20.09 30.07
C ASP A 88 -3.44 -20.67 31.09
N PHE A 89 -2.47 -19.87 31.55
CA PHE A 89 -1.43 -20.29 32.51
C PHE A 89 -1.64 -19.65 33.89
N PRO A 90 -1.32 -20.37 34.98
CA PRO A 90 -1.43 -19.85 36.33
C PRO A 90 -0.30 -18.86 36.68
N SER A 91 0.85 -18.94 35.99
CA SER A 91 2.02 -18.10 36.25
C SER A 91 2.69 -17.63 34.96
N LEU A 92 3.27 -16.42 35.00
CA LEU A 92 4.03 -15.86 33.88
C LEU A 92 5.29 -16.68 33.55
N ARG A 93 5.86 -17.35 34.56
CA ARG A 93 7.05 -18.19 34.36
C ARG A 93 6.73 -19.39 33.47
N GLU A 94 5.64 -20.10 33.75
CA GLU A 94 5.19 -21.23 32.92
C GLU A 94 4.85 -20.80 31.49
N TYR A 95 4.28 -19.60 31.32
CA TYR A 95 4.04 -19.06 29.98
C TYR A 95 5.34 -18.79 29.22
N ASN A 96 6.36 -18.21 29.88
CA ASN A 96 7.65 -17.99 29.25
C ASN A 96 8.39 -19.29 28.93
N ASP A 97 8.35 -20.28 29.83
CA ASP A 97 8.90 -21.62 29.59
C ASP A 97 8.20 -22.29 28.39
N PHE A 98 6.87 -22.12 28.27
CA PHE A 98 6.10 -22.59 27.11
C PHE A 98 6.49 -21.89 25.80
N LEU A 99 6.77 -20.58 25.82
CA LEU A 99 7.24 -19.86 24.64
C LEU A 99 8.64 -20.32 24.20
N GLU A 100 9.52 -20.62 25.16
CA GLU A 100 10.85 -21.17 24.88
C GLU A 100 10.74 -22.57 24.24
N GLU A 101 9.87 -23.45 24.75
CA GLU A 101 9.59 -24.76 24.14
C GLU A 101 9.10 -24.63 22.68
N VAL A 102 8.27 -23.62 22.39
CA VAL A 102 7.79 -23.34 21.03
C VAL A 102 8.95 -22.92 20.12
N GLU A 103 9.86 -22.06 20.59
CA GLU A 103 11.04 -21.65 19.81
C GLU A 103 12.05 -22.79 19.62
N GLU A 104 12.23 -23.67 20.61
CA GLU A 104 13.05 -24.88 20.45
C GLU A 104 12.50 -25.78 19.33
N ILE A 105 11.18 -25.98 19.29
CA ILE A 105 10.50 -26.75 18.23
C ILE A 105 10.72 -26.08 16.85
N VAL A 106 10.54 -24.75 16.76
CA VAL A 106 10.74 -23.99 15.52
C VAL A 106 12.18 -24.07 15.04
N PHE A 107 13.15 -23.93 15.95
CA PHE A 107 14.58 -24.02 15.66
C PHE A 107 14.97 -25.40 15.12
N ASN A 108 14.51 -26.47 15.80
CA ASN A 108 14.76 -27.85 15.38
C ASN A 108 14.20 -28.15 13.98
N LEU A 109 12.95 -27.70 13.71
CA LEU A 109 12.31 -27.85 12.40
C LEU A 109 13.00 -27.02 11.30
N THR A 110 13.51 -25.84 11.63
CA THR A 110 14.17 -24.94 10.67
C THR A 110 15.52 -25.49 10.24
N ASN A 111 16.32 -25.99 11.19
CA ASN A 111 17.65 -26.53 10.95
C ASN A 111 17.67 -28.02 10.57
N ASN A 112 16.50 -28.67 10.53
CA ASN A 112 16.35 -30.10 10.28
C ASN A 112 17.05 -30.99 11.32
N VAL A 113 17.16 -30.53 12.57
CA VAL A 113 17.69 -31.29 13.70
C VAL A 113 16.53 -32.01 14.38
N ASP A 114 16.67 -33.30 14.67
CA ASP A 114 15.67 -34.11 15.40
C ASP A 114 14.23 -33.98 14.89
N LEU A 115 14.05 -34.01 13.56
CA LEU A 115 12.76 -33.85 12.89
C LEU A 115 11.71 -34.86 13.36
N GLU A 116 12.08 -36.13 13.56
CA GLU A 116 11.13 -37.17 13.95
C GLU A 116 10.64 -36.99 15.38
N ASN A 117 11.54 -36.68 16.31
CA ASN A 117 11.20 -36.48 17.72
C ASN A 117 10.33 -35.23 17.87
N THR A 118 10.71 -34.14 17.21
CA THR A 118 9.94 -32.89 17.22
C THR A 118 8.54 -33.08 16.64
N LYS A 119 8.41 -33.78 15.50
CA LYS A 119 7.08 -34.10 14.92
C LYS A 119 6.24 -34.98 15.84
N LYS A 120 6.83 -36.01 16.45
CA LYS A 120 6.14 -36.87 17.43
C LYS A 120 5.65 -36.06 18.63
N LYS A 121 6.49 -35.18 19.19
CA LYS A 121 6.10 -34.26 20.29
C LYS A 121 4.90 -33.39 19.88
N MET A 122 4.94 -32.80 18.67
CA MET A 122 3.83 -32.01 18.14
C MET A 122 2.55 -32.82 17.96
N GLU A 123 2.64 -34.06 17.47
CA GLU A 123 1.48 -34.95 17.29
C GLU A 123 0.83 -35.36 18.62
N ILE A 124 1.66 -35.68 19.64
CA ILE A 124 1.20 -36.00 20.99
C ILE A 124 0.48 -34.78 21.58
N TYR A 125 1.12 -33.62 21.55
CA TYR A 125 0.52 -32.37 22.04
C TYR A 125 -0.80 -32.06 21.34
N GLN A 126 -0.83 -32.21 20.01
CA GLN A 126 -2.03 -32.00 19.22
C GLN A 126 -3.13 -32.97 19.63
N LYS A 127 -2.82 -34.22 19.97
CA LYS A 127 -3.79 -35.23 20.42
C LYS A 127 -4.36 -34.95 21.81
N GLU A 128 -3.51 -34.54 22.73
CA GLU A 128 -3.88 -34.28 24.13
C GLU A 128 -4.67 -32.97 24.28
N ASN A 129 -4.33 -31.95 23.48
CA ASN A 129 -4.91 -30.60 23.60
C ASN A 129 -5.94 -30.27 22.51
N LYS A 130 -6.50 -31.26 21.80
CA LYS A 130 -7.44 -31.04 20.66
C LYS A 130 -8.55 -30.04 20.99
N ASP A 131 -9.21 -30.23 22.13
CA ASP A 131 -10.38 -29.43 22.51
C ASP A 131 -9.98 -27.99 22.87
N VAL A 132 -8.86 -27.83 23.58
CA VAL A 132 -8.28 -26.51 23.91
C VAL A 132 -7.91 -25.77 22.65
N ILE A 133 -7.25 -26.46 21.71
CA ILE A 133 -6.85 -25.89 20.42
C ILE A 133 -8.08 -25.41 19.64
N GLN A 134 -9.15 -26.22 19.59
CA GLN A 134 -10.38 -25.86 18.89
C GLN A 134 -11.08 -24.67 19.54
N LYS A 135 -11.17 -24.63 20.87
CA LYS A 135 -11.74 -23.49 21.61
C LYS A 135 -10.98 -22.20 21.34
N ASN A 136 -9.65 -22.24 21.39
CA ASN A 136 -8.80 -21.07 21.17
C ASN A 136 -8.84 -20.60 19.70
N LYS A 137 -9.00 -21.52 18.74
CA LYS A 137 -9.25 -21.16 17.34
C LYS A 137 -10.57 -20.40 17.16
N LEU A 138 -11.65 -20.87 17.79
CA LEU A 138 -12.94 -20.19 17.71
C LEU A 138 -12.89 -18.79 18.33
N LYS A 139 -12.16 -18.62 19.45
CA LYS A 139 -11.92 -17.30 20.04
C LYS A 139 -11.19 -16.36 19.06
N LEU A 140 -10.09 -16.83 18.47
CA LEU A 140 -9.30 -16.04 17.51
C LEU A 140 -10.12 -15.62 16.29
N THR A 141 -10.94 -16.53 15.74
CA THR A 141 -11.81 -16.22 14.59
C THR A 141 -12.85 -15.14 14.95
N ARG A 142 -13.48 -15.23 16.12
CA ARG A 142 -14.43 -14.21 16.57
C ARG A 142 -13.80 -12.84 16.76
N GLU A 143 -12.65 -12.78 17.43
CA GLU A 143 -11.90 -11.52 17.62
C GLU A 143 -11.48 -10.90 16.28
N GLN A 144 -11.13 -11.73 15.30
CA GLN A 144 -10.81 -11.25 13.97
C GLN A 144 -12.04 -10.71 13.22
N GLU A 145 -13.18 -11.40 13.30
CA GLU A 145 -14.46 -10.94 12.73
C GLU A 145 -14.90 -9.61 13.34
N GLU A 146 -14.83 -9.47 14.68
CA GLU A 146 -15.15 -8.23 15.40
C GLU A 146 -14.25 -7.06 14.96
N LEU A 147 -12.95 -7.32 14.77
CA LEU A 147 -12.01 -6.31 14.28
C LEU A 147 -12.32 -5.89 12.83
N GLU A 148 -12.65 -6.85 11.96
CA GLU A 148 -13.02 -6.58 10.58
C GLU A 148 -14.32 -5.77 10.48
N GLU A 149 -15.31 -6.06 11.32
CA GLU A 149 -16.55 -5.28 11.44
C GLU A 149 -16.29 -3.85 11.91
N ALA A 150 -15.47 -3.67 12.97
CA ALA A 150 -15.10 -2.35 13.46
C ALA A 150 -14.41 -1.50 12.37
N LEU A 151 -13.50 -2.10 11.61
CA LEU A 151 -12.82 -1.42 10.49
C LEU A 151 -13.78 -1.07 9.35
N GLU A 152 -14.80 -1.89 9.09
CA GLU A 152 -15.82 -1.58 8.08
C GLU A 152 -16.72 -0.42 8.52
N VAL A 153 -17.12 -0.38 9.79
CA VAL A 153 -17.87 0.77 10.36
C VAL A 153 -17.03 2.05 10.24
N GLU A 154 -15.75 2.02 10.63
CA GLU A 154 -14.86 3.17 10.48
C GLU A 154 -14.73 3.64 9.01
N ARG A 155 -14.66 2.70 8.05
CA ARG A 155 -14.64 3.03 6.61
C ARG A 155 -15.93 3.70 6.17
N GLN A 156 -17.08 3.17 6.57
CA GLN A 156 -18.40 3.71 6.20
C GLN A 156 -18.62 5.10 6.79
N GLU A 157 -18.29 5.30 8.06
CA GLU A 157 -18.38 6.63 8.69
C GLU A 157 -17.49 7.65 7.98
N HIS A 158 -16.28 7.24 7.60
CA HIS A 158 -15.36 8.10 6.87
C HIS A 158 -15.88 8.43 5.46
N GLU A 159 -16.43 7.46 4.74
CA GLU A 159 -17.04 7.68 3.43
C GLU A 159 -18.27 8.59 3.51
N GLN A 160 -19.17 8.35 4.46
CA GLN A 160 -20.34 9.19 4.71
C GLN A 160 -19.94 10.63 5.02
N ARG A 161 -18.88 10.82 5.83
CA ARG A 161 -18.33 12.15 6.13
C ARG A 161 -17.82 12.83 4.87
N ARG A 162 -17.09 12.12 4.00
CA ARG A 162 -16.61 12.67 2.72
C ARG A 162 -17.75 13.09 1.81
N LEU A 163 -18.77 12.23 1.65
CA LEU A 163 -19.95 12.52 0.85
C LEU A 163 -20.76 13.70 1.42
N PHE A 164 -20.85 13.81 2.74
CA PHE A 164 -21.52 14.91 3.41
C PHE A 164 -20.83 16.25 3.12
N ILE A 165 -19.49 16.30 3.25
CA ILE A 165 -18.70 17.49 2.94
C ILE A 165 -18.85 17.89 1.46
N GLN A 166 -18.78 16.92 0.54
CA GLN A 166 -18.97 17.18 -0.89
C GLN A 166 -20.34 17.78 -1.20
N LYS A 167 -21.42 17.20 -0.63
CA LYS A 167 -22.78 17.73 -0.81
C LYS A 167 -22.94 19.13 -0.22
N GLU A 168 -22.29 19.40 0.90
CA GLU A 168 -22.31 20.72 1.55
C GLU A 168 -21.57 21.76 0.68
N GLU A 169 -20.39 21.43 0.16
CA GLU A 169 -19.63 22.26 -0.78
C GLU A 169 -20.42 22.53 -2.07
N GLU A 170 -21.08 21.51 -2.64
CA GLU A 170 -21.93 21.66 -3.82
C GLU A 170 -23.12 22.59 -3.56
N LEU A 171 -23.79 22.44 -2.41
CA LEU A 171 -24.90 23.30 -2.01
C LEU A 171 -24.44 24.75 -1.81
N GLN A 172 -23.29 24.95 -1.17
CA GLN A 172 -22.67 26.26 -0.99
C GLN A 172 -22.34 26.91 -2.33
N GLN A 173 -21.75 26.17 -3.26
CA GLN A 173 -21.46 26.67 -4.61
C GLN A 173 -22.74 27.01 -5.38
N ALA A 174 -23.76 26.15 -5.33
CA ALA A 174 -25.04 26.39 -5.98
C ALA A 174 -25.74 27.65 -5.43
N LEU A 175 -25.70 27.85 -4.11
CA LEU A 175 -26.25 29.02 -3.46
C LEU A 175 -25.50 30.31 -3.85
N LYS A 176 -24.15 30.28 -3.88
CA LYS A 176 -23.32 31.40 -4.38
C LYS A 176 -23.63 31.73 -5.85
N ARG A 177 -23.85 30.72 -6.70
CA ARG A 177 -24.23 30.90 -8.11
C ARG A 177 -25.62 31.55 -8.24
N LYS A 178 -26.61 31.10 -7.47
CA LYS A 178 -27.96 31.68 -7.46
C LYS A 178 -27.96 33.14 -7.01
N ASN A 179 -27.21 33.47 -5.96
CA ASN A 179 -27.11 34.85 -5.48
C ASN A 179 -26.46 35.77 -6.54
N LYS A 180 -25.39 35.29 -7.21
CA LYS A 180 -24.76 36.00 -8.31
C LYS A 180 -25.70 36.20 -9.50
N GLN A 181 -26.49 35.20 -9.86
CA GLN A 181 -27.47 35.30 -10.96
C GLN A 181 -28.56 36.33 -10.62
N ALA A 182 -29.16 36.24 -9.44
CA ALA A 182 -30.17 37.21 -8.99
C ALA A 182 -29.65 38.65 -9.00
N PHE A 183 -28.38 38.88 -8.66
CA PHE A 183 -27.76 40.18 -8.76
C PHE A 183 -27.60 40.68 -10.21
N LEU A 184 -27.24 39.79 -11.14
CA LEU A 184 -27.16 40.15 -12.56
C LEU A 184 -28.54 40.51 -13.12
N ASP A 185 -29.57 39.74 -12.78
CA ASP A 185 -30.94 39.99 -13.21
C ASP A 185 -31.49 41.32 -12.63
N GLU A 186 -31.14 41.65 -11.37
CA GLU A 186 -31.49 42.92 -10.71
C GLU A 186 -30.78 44.11 -11.37
N LEU A 187 -29.53 43.94 -11.83
CA LEU A 187 -28.82 44.96 -12.62
C LEU A 187 -29.40 45.16 -14.03
N GLU A 188 -29.96 44.10 -14.64
CA GLU A 188 -30.56 44.16 -15.97
C GLU A 188 -31.96 44.81 -15.95
N SER A 189 -32.75 44.55 -14.91
CA SER A 189 -34.17 44.93 -14.84
C SER A 189 -34.47 46.21 -14.06
N SER A 190 -33.53 46.74 -13.26
CA SER A 190 -33.78 47.91 -12.41
C SER A 190 -32.97 49.15 -12.81
N ASP A 191 -33.60 50.31 -12.74
CA ASP A 191 -32.99 51.62 -13.03
C ASP A 191 -32.42 52.31 -11.77
N LEU A 192 -32.14 51.54 -10.70
CA LEU A 192 -31.58 52.10 -9.46
C LEU A 192 -30.10 52.45 -9.63
N PRO A 193 -29.59 53.44 -8.88
CA PRO A 193 -28.17 53.80 -8.93
C PRO A 193 -27.30 52.60 -8.50
N VAL A 194 -26.38 52.21 -9.39
CA VAL A 194 -25.52 51.02 -9.28
C VAL A 194 -24.80 50.90 -7.93
N ALA A 195 -24.42 52.02 -7.32
CA ALA A 195 -23.77 52.05 -6.02
C ALA A 195 -24.63 51.47 -4.87
N LEU A 196 -25.95 51.66 -4.91
CA LEU A 196 -26.87 51.14 -3.89
C LEU A 196 -27.10 49.64 -4.05
N LEU A 197 -27.24 49.15 -5.29
CA LEU A 197 -27.40 47.71 -5.57
C LEU A 197 -26.17 46.91 -5.16
N LEU A 198 -24.97 47.44 -5.41
CA LEU A 198 -23.70 46.84 -4.95
C LEU A 198 -23.61 46.77 -3.43
N ALA A 199 -24.08 47.79 -2.71
CA ALA A 199 -24.12 47.78 -1.26
C ALA A 199 -25.07 46.68 -0.73
N GLN A 200 -26.29 46.62 -1.25
CA GLN A 200 -27.28 45.60 -0.88
C GLN A 200 -26.80 44.17 -1.17
N HIS A 201 -26.13 43.93 -2.31
CA HIS A 201 -25.60 42.61 -2.65
C HIS A 201 -24.44 42.19 -1.73
N LYS A 202 -23.58 43.14 -1.32
CA LYS A 202 -22.52 42.87 -0.33
C LYS A 202 -23.12 42.44 1.01
N ASP A 203 -24.18 43.12 1.46
CA ASP A 203 -24.89 42.77 2.70
C ASP A 203 -25.59 41.41 2.62
N ARG A 204 -26.23 41.09 1.49
CA ARG A 204 -26.83 39.75 1.27
C ARG A 204 -25.78 38.65 1.23
N SER A 205 -24.62 38.91 0.63
CA SER A 205 -23.53 37.93 0.53
C SER A 205 -22.88 37.63 1.88
N THR A 206 -22.62 38.66 2.70
CA THR A 206 -22.07 38.48 4.06
C THR A 206 -23.05 37.76 4.98
N GLN A 207 -24.35 38.07 4.89
CA GLN A 207 -25.39 37.34 5.62
C GLN A 207 -25.45 35.86 5.23
N LEU A 208 -25.29 35.54 3.93
CA LEU A 208 -25.22 34.16 3.44
C LEU A 208 -24.01 33.41 4.01
N GLU A 209 -22.83 34.04 3.97
CA GLU A 209 -21.59 33.44 4.48
C GLU A 209 -21.65 33.21 6.00
N MET A 210 -22.20 34.17 6.76
CA MET A 210 -22.44 34.01 8.21
C MET A 210 -23.43 32.90 8.55
N GLN A 211 -24.43 32.65 7.70
CA GLN A 211 -25.38 31.54 7.89
C GLN A 211 -24.76 30.17 7.57
N LEU A 212 -23.82 30.12 6.63
CA LEU A 212 -23.08 28.92 6.24
C LEU A 212 -21.95 28.57 7.22
N GLU A 213 -21.29 29.56 7.83
CA GLU A 213 -20.20 29.37 8.81
C GLU A 213 -20.67 28.96 10.21
N LYS A 214 -21.97 28.83 10.48
CA LYS A 214 -22.46 28.44 11.80
C LYS A 214 -21.81 27.10 12.19
N PRO A 215 -20.98 27.05 13.25
CA PRO A 215 -20.12 25.92 13.51
C PRO A 215 -20.98 24.71 13.89
N ARG A 216 -21.10 23.76 12.96
CA ARG A 216 -21.57 22.43 13.31
C ARG A 216 -20.43 21.75 14.03
N SER A 217 -20.71 21.21 15.22
CA SER A 217 -19.74 20.48 16.03
C SER A 217 -19.28 19.25 15.25
N MET A 218 -18.24 19.43 14.43
CA MET A 218 -17.46 18.33 13.92
C MET A 218 -16.82 17.68 15.14
N LYS A 219 -17.44 16.60 15.63
CA LYS A 219 -16.81 15.77 16.65
C LYS A 219 -15.45 15.34 16.09
N PRO A 220 -14.36 15.58 16.84
CA PRO A 220 -13.03 15.21 16.37
C PRO A 220 -13.01 13.72 16.02
N VAL A 221 -12.23 13.35 15.00
CA VAL A 221 -12.00 11.94 14.66
C VAL A 221 -11.31 11.30 15.86
N THR A 222 -12.07 10.55 16.66
CA THR A 222 -11.52 9.70 17.70
C THR A 222 -11.24 8.35 17.07
N PHE A 223 -9.98 8.04 16.85
CA PHE A 223 -9.58 6.67 16.52
C PHE A 223 -9.85 5.78 17.74
N SER A 224 -10.37 4.58 17.50
CA SER A 224 -10.84 3.64 18.52
C SER A 224 -9.76 3.22 19.53
N THR A 225 -8.46 3.48 19.27
CA THR A 225 -7.37 3.21 20.24
C THR A 225 -7.02 4.38 21.18
N GLY A 226 -7.81 5.45 21.24
CA GLY A 226 -7.70 6.45 22.32
C GLY A 226 -6.48 7.39 22.26
N ILE A 227 -5.68 7.35 21.20
CA ILE A 227 -4.54 8.27 21.03
C ILE A 227 -5.04 9.60 20.46
N LYS A 228 -5.08 10.63 21.32
CA LYS A 228 -5.44 12.00 20.94
C LYS A 228 -4.28 12.69 20.23
N MET A 229 -4.30 12.75 18.91
CA MET A 229 -3.40 13.63 18.15
C MET A 229 -4.00 15.04 18.10
N VAL A 230 -3.36 15.99 18.80
CA VAL A 230 -3.68 17.41 18.72
C VAL A 230 -3.22 17.94 17.37
N PHE A 231 -4.16 18.10 16.43
CA PHE A 231 -3.88 18.75 15.16
C PHE A 231 -3.75 20.27 15.39
N LYS A 232 -2.51 20.76 15.52
CA LYS A 232 -2.23 22.20 15.40
C LYS A 232 -2.13 22.53 13.90
N PRO A 233 -2.95 23.44 13.36
CA PRO A 233 -2.76 23.92 12.00
C PRO A 233 -1.49 24.78 11.98
N ARG A 234 -0.46 24.34 11.28
CA ARG A 234 0.64 25.21 10.84
C ARG A 234 0.50 25.45 9.33
N PRO A 235 0.68 26.69 8.87
CA PRO A 235 0.62 27.01 7.45
C PRO A 235 1.86 26.48 6.72
N GLY A 236 1.61 25.86 5.57
CA GLY A 236 2.48 25.55 4.44
C GLY A 236 4.00 25.51 4.61
N CYS A 237 4.58 24.32 4.39
CA CYS A 237 5.81 24.18 3.61
C CYS A 237 5.63 23.01 2.63
N ILE A 238 5.56 23.34 1.35
CA ILE A 238 5.64 22.39 0.24
C ILE A 238 7.11 22.01 0.12
N SER A 239 7.45 20.78 0.46
CA SER A 239 8.59 20.10 -0.14
C SER A 239 8.18 18.66 -0.43
N THR A 240 8.04 18.38 -1.72
CA THR A 240 7.87 17.02 -2.25
C THR A 240 9.17 16.25 -2.02
N GLY A 241 9.19 15.45 -0.97
CA GLY A 241 10.21 14.43 -0.72
C GLY A 241 9.53 13.08 -0.65
N SER A 242 9.66 12.29 -1.72
CA SER A 242 9.13 10.95 -1.85
C SER A 242 9.66 10.05 -0.72
N CYS A 243 8.82 9.73 0.26
CA CYS A 243 9.15 8.77 1.31
C CYS A 243 8.56 7.39 0.97
N TRP A 244 9.43 6.40 1.11
CA TRP A 244 9.30 5.05 0.60
C TRP A 244 8.12 4.29 1.22
N ARG A 245 7.38 3.63 0.34
CA ARG A 245 6.24 2.79 0.68
C ARG A 245 6.75 1.42 1.11
N LEU A 246 6.80 1.18 2.41
CA LEU A 246 6.87 -0.18 2.97
C LEU A 246 5.53 -0.86 2.68
N TYR A 247 5.57 -1.83 1.77
CA TYR A 247 4.44 -2.71 1.48
C TYR A 247 4.56 -3.97 2.35
N PHE A 248 3.72 -4.06 3.38
CA PHE A 248 3.20 -5.34 3.85
C PHE A 248 1.94 -5.62 3.05
N PHE A 249 1.92 -6.70 2.29
CA PHE A 249 0.74 -7.16 1.56
C PHE A 249 0.31 -8.52 2.11
N SER A 250 -0.99 -8.64 2.40
CA SER A 250 -1.73 -9.88 2.17
C SER A 250 -2.60 -9.66 0.94
N CYS A 251 -2.45 -10.55 -0.03
CA CYS A 251 -3.04 -10.51 -1.35
C CYS A 251 -4.50 -10.97 -1.32
N LEU A 252 -5.42 -10.18 -1.87
CA LEU A 252 -6.75 -10.65 -2.27
C LEU A 252 -7.02 -10.25 -3.72
N SER A 253 -7.08 -11.28 -4.58
CA SER A 253 -7.81 -11.42 -5.84
C SER A 253 -8.11 -10.16 -6.67
N GLN A 254 -7.36 -9.98 -7.77
CA GLN A 254 -7.73 -9.07 -8.86
C GLN A 254 -8.74 -9.73 -9.81
N SER A 255 -9.96 -9.20 -9.85
CA SER A 255 -10.87 -9.39 -10.97
C SER A 255 -10.49 -8.43 -12.10
N ALA A 256 -10.42 -8.97 -13.32
CA ALA A 256 -10.11 -8.24 -14.54
C ALA A 256 -11.40 -7.70 -15.17
N THR A 257 -11.51 -6.38 -15.34
CA THR A 257 -12.29 -5.74 -16.41
C THR A 257 -11.96 -4.25 -16.52
N GLY A 258 -11.72 -3.77 -17.75
CA GLY A 258 -12.25 -2.47 -18.17
C GLY A 258 -11.28 -1.30 -18.28
N CYS A 259 -10.39 -1.36 -19.27
CA CYS A 259 -9.72 -0.21 -19.83
C CYS A 259 -10.71 0.60 -20.69
N VAL A 260 -11.26 1.72 -20.21
CA VAL A 260 -11.76 2.82 -21.06
C VAL A 260 -11.78 4.13 -20.25
N GLN A 261 -11.32 5.22 -20.88
CA GLN A 261 -11.63 6.63 -20.57
C GLN A 261 -10.75 7.39 -19.55
N TRP A 262 -9.50 7.70 -19.93
CA TRP A 262 -8.82 8.93 -19.51
C TRP A 262 -8.23 9.62 -20.74
N ALA A 263 -9.10 10.24 -21.53
CA ALA A 263 -8.72 11.21 -22.55
C ALA A 263 -9.50 12.49 -22.25
N LEU A 264 -8.87 13.41 -21.50
CA LEU A 264 -9.15 14.85 -21.39
C LEU A 264 -8.52 15.39 -20.10
N LEU A 265 -7.20 15.50 -20.06
CA LEU A 265 -6.46 16.35 -19.10
C LEU A 265 -5.03 16.57 -19.61
N ALA A 266 -4.91 16.89 -20.89
CA ALA A 266 -3.66 17.28 -21.55
C ALA A 266 -3.89 18.53 -22.40
N ALA A 267 -4.29 19.61 -21.73
CA ALA A 267 -4.21 20.97 -22.27
C ALA A 267 -4.07 21.91 -21.08
N GLN A 268 -3.07 22.81 -21.12
CA GLN A 268 -2.74 23.87 -20.15
C GLN A 268 -1.60 23.63 -19.14
N ILE A 269 -0.58 22.84 -19.46
CA ILE A 269 0.78 23.05 -18.89
C ILE A 269 1.82 22.94 -20.01
N THR A 270 1.73 23.85 -20.98
CA THR A 270 2.78 24.13 -21.97
C THR A 270 2.81 25.63 -22.21
N CYS A 271 3.37 26.40 -21.26
CA CYS A 271 3.75 27.79 -21.54
C CYS A 271 4.78 28.42 -20.59
N ILE A 272 5.42 27.66 -19.69
CA ILE A 272 6.45 28.22 -18.80
C ILE A 272 7.62 27.24 -18.69
N PHE A 273 8.30 26.92 -19.79
CA PHE A 273 9.67 26.33 -19.76
C PHE A 273 10.33 26.37 -21.16
N SER A 274 10.23 27.50 -21.87
CA SER A 274 10.95 27.69 -23.15
C SER A 274 11.51 29.11 -23.31
N CYS A 275 12.07 29.70 -22.25
CA CYS A 275 12.70 31.02 -22.36
C CYS A 275 13.94 31.24 -21.48
N ILE A 276 14.74 30.20 -21.20
CA ILE A 276 16.11 30.36 -20.66
C ILE A 276 17.04 29.28 -21.25
N ARG A 277 17.15 29.19 -22.59
CA ARG A 277 18.33 28.58 -23.25
C ARG A 277 18.42 28.85 -24.76
N SER A 278 18.25 30.09 -25.20
CA SER A 278 18.53 30.46 -26.60
C SER A 278 18.46 31.98 -26.74
N GLY A 279 19.56 32.64 -26.39
CA GLY A 279 19.64 34.10 -26.40
C GLY A 279 21.08 34.58 -26.42
N LEU A 280 21.95 33.92 -27.18
CA LEU A 280 23.23 34.48 -27.61
C LEU A 280 23.63 33.74 -28.89
N TRP A 281 23.19 34.28 -30.03
CA TRP A 281 23.78 34.18 -31.38
C TRP A 281 22.70 34.50 -32.41
N SER A 282 22.75 35.70 -32.98
CA SER A 282 22.56 35.97 -34.43
C SER A 282 22.15 37.42 -34.69
N GLN A 283 23.15 38.25 -34.92
CA GLN A 283 23.15 39.49 -35.72
C GLN A 283 24.64 39.65 -36.05
N THR A 284 25.14 39.69 -37.29
CA THR A 284 24.62 40.24 -38.54
C THR A 284 25.35 39.61 -39.73
N LYS A 285 24.73 39.70 -40.90
CA LYS A 285 25.25 39.27 -42.21
C LYS A 285 26.39 40.16 -42.71
N GLY A 286 27.32 39.53 -43.44
CA GLY A 286 27.97 40.08 -44.63
C GLY A 286 29.31 40.78 -44.42
N PHE A 287 30.41 40.11 -44.83
CA PHE A 287 31.41 40.62 -45.78
C PHE A 287 32.51 39.55 -46.00
N GLU A 288 32.73 39.23 -47.28
CA GLU A 288 33.98 38.86 -47.96
C GLU A 288 35.05 37.93 -47.35
N SER A 289 35.29 36.84 -48.10
CA SER A 289 36.57 36.50 -48.76
C SER A 289 37.65 35.67 -48.04
N ILE A 290 38.09 34.61 -48.76
CA ILE A 290 39.47 34.06 -48.86
C ILE A 290 39.91 33.21 -47.64
N GLU A 291 40.51 32.01 -47.66
CA GLU A 291 41.25 31.12 -48.58
C GLU A 291 41.32 29.72 -47.89
N VAL A 292 41.07 28.59 -48.57
CA VAL A 292 42.07 27.62 -49.08
C VAL A 292 42.61 26.53 -48.09
N CYS A 293 42.17 25.30 -48.37
CA CYS A 293 42.90 24.02 -48.47
C CYS A 293 43.35 23.13 -47.27
N LYS A 294 43.04 21.83 -47.49
CA LYS A 294 43.87 20.59 -47.35
C LYS A 294 43.91 19.79 -46.01
N VAL A 295 43.06 18.75 -45.97
CA VAL A 295 43.34 17.27 -45.84
C VAL A 295 44.84 16.85 -45.74
N PRO A 296 45.22 15.68 -45.14
CA PRO A 296 44.83 14.96 -43.91
C PRO A 296 46.04 14.58 -43.00
N ALA A 297 45.78 13.85 -41.91
CA ALA A 297 46.73 13.15 -41.02
C ALA A 297 47.66 12.15 -41.76
N PRO A 298 48.79 11.66 -41.16
CA PRO A 298 48.66 10.51 -40.23
C PRO A 298 49.74 10.35 -39.12
N ARG A 299 49.40 9.44 -38.19
CA ARG A 299 50.14 8.74 -37.12
C ARG A 299 50.18 9.39 -35.74
#